data_AF-A0A544VRJ2-F1
#
_entry.id   AF-A0A544VRJ2-F1
#
_cell.length_a   1.000
_cell.length_b   1.000
_cell.length_c   1.000
_cell.angle_alpha   90.00
_cell.angle_beta   90.00
_cell.angle_gamma   90.00
#
_symmetry.space_group_name_H-M   'P 1'
#
loop_
_entity.id
_entity.type
_entity.pdbx_description
1 polymer ?
#
loop_
_entity_poly.entity_id
_entity_poly.type
_entity_poly.pdbx_seq_one_letter_code
_entity_poly.pdbx_strand_id
1 'polypeptide(L)'
;MTGDPAVDGVTPPPPERAWQARVLCAVQALEAVDQPATPTRLNEMVGAKFASVFLPGDRLYEGARPSWEKRVAEAVDALVTGKLLRRRKGDGVVQTTAAGRKEADEACRIGAMVAEDTTPATEHVASAGPVMASVVVVPLQDKLPPTRV
;
A
#
# COMPACT_ATOMS: atom_id res chain seq x y z
N MET A 1 -37.07 18.06 13.28
CA MET A 1 -36.05 17.62 12.30
C MET A 1 -34.86 18.55 12.43
N THR A 2 -33.87 18.15 13.23
CA THR A 2 -32.58 18.82 13.33
C THR A 2 -31.57 17.68 13.28
N GLY A 3 -30.76 17.68 12.23
CA GLY A 3 -30.02 16.52 11.76
C GLY A 3 -28.92 16.06 12.72
N ASP A 4 -28.77 14.74 12.79
CA ASP A 4 -27.48 14.11 13.05
C ASP A 4 -26.52 14.44 11.89
N PRO A 5 -25.26 14.72 12.19
CA PRO A 5 -24.29 13.68 11.92
C PRO A 5 -23.26 13.57 13.05
N ALA A 6 -23.40 12.52 13.85
CA ALA A 6 -22.21 11.81 14.30
C ALA A 6 -21.50 11.29 13.05
N VAL A 7 -20.65 12.11 12.44
CA VAL A 7 -19.50 11.59 11.69
C VAL A 7 -18.70 10.84 12.74
N ASP A 8 -18.87 9.53 12.80
CA ASP A 8 -18.10 8.66 13.68
C ASP A 8 -16.62 8.90 13.38
N GLY A 9 -16.02 9.73 14.24
CA GLY A 9 -14.71 10.31 14.10
C GLY A 9 -13.65 9.28 14.38
N VAL A 10 -13.48 8.31 13.48
CA VAL A 10 -12.38 7.38 13.58
C VAL A 10 -11.13 8.13 13.11
N THR A 11 -10.34 8.61 14.08
CA THR A 11 -9.06 9.26 13.82
C THR A 11 -8.19 8.36 12.94
N PRO A 12 -7.70 8.84 11.79
CA PRO A 12 -6.81 8.05 10.93
C PRO A 12 -5.57 7.61 11.70
N PRO A 13 -5.10 6.36 11.54
CA PRO A 13 -3.86 5.92 12.15
C PRO A 13 -2.66 6.66 11.50
N PRO A 14 -1.60 6.95 12.27
CA PRO A 14 -0.33 7.38 11.71
C PRO A 14 0.16 6.38 10.64
N PRO A 15 0.87 6.84 9.59
CA PRO A 15 1.32 5.98 8.50
C PRO A 15 2.07 4.73 8.98
N GLU A 16 2.96 4.87 9.95
CA GLU A 16 3.77 3.78 10.48
C GLU A 16 2.89 2.71 11.13
N ARG A 17 1.88 3.13 11.91
CA ARG A 17 0.93 2.23 12.57
C ARG A 17 0.07 1.51 11.53
N ALA A 18 -0.40 2.21 10.50
CA ALA A 18 -1.19 1.64 9.42
C ALA A 18 -0.39 0.57 8.66
N TRP A 19 0.87 0.86 8.29
CA TRP A 19 1.72 -0.08 7.58
C TRP A 19 2.08 -1.32 8.42
N GLN A 20 2.39 -1.15 9.71
CA GLN A 20 2.57 -2.26 10.64
C GLN A 20 1.31 -3.13 10.74
N ALA A 21 0.13 -2.51 10.83
CA ALA A 21 -1.13 -3.23 10.92
C ALA A 21 -1.43 -4.05 9.65
N ARG A 22 -1.20 -3.46 8.46
CA ARG A 22 -1.34 -4.13 7.16
C ARG A 22 -0.42 -5.35 7.06
N VAL A 23 0.86 -5.20 7.44
CA VAL A 23 1.84 -6.30 7.41
C VAL A 23 1.44 -7.41 8.37
N LEU A 24 1.08 -7.11 9.62
CA LEU A 24 0.70 -8.12 10.59
C LEU A 24 -0.54 -8.90 10.12
N CYS A 25 -1.56 -8.20 9.60
CA CYS A 25 -2.74 -8.83 9.01
C CYS A 25 -2.40 -9.71 7.79
N ALA A 26 -1.48 -9.26 6.93
CA ALA A 26 -1.08 -10.01 5.74
C ALA A 26 -0.29 -11.28 6.09
N VAL A 27 0.62 -11.23 7.07
CA VAL A 27 1.34 -12.43 7.55
C VAL A 27 0.35 -13.44 8.13
N GLN A 28 -0.59 -13.00 8.98
CA GLN A 28 -1.60 -13.90 9.54
C GLN A 28 -2.49 -14.51 8.45
N ALA A 29 -2.87 -13.73 7.43
CA ALA A 29 -3.67 -14.23 6.32
C ALA A 29 -2.93 -15.31 5.49
N LEU A 30 -1.62 -15.17 5.30
CA LEU A 30 -0.79 -16.18 4.64
C LEU A 30 -0.66 -17.45 5.51
N GLU A 31 -0.43 -17.29 6.81
CA GLU A 31 -0.37 -18.41 7.76
C GLU A 31 -1.68 -19.19 7.85
N ALA A 32 -2.83 -18.51 7.79
CA ALA A 32 -4.15 -19.14 7.84
C ALA A 32 -4.44 -20.07 6.64
N VAL A 33 -3.69 -19.94 5.54
CA VAL A 33 -3.78 -20.79 4.35
C VAL A 33 -2.48 -21.58 4.11
N ASP A 34 -1.67 -21.75 5.16
CA ASP A 34 -0.40 -22.50 5.15
C ASP A 34 0.59 -22.02 4.07
N GLN A 35 0.56 -20.74 3.72
CA GLN A 35 1.52 -20.13 2.79
C GLN A 35 2.65 -19.42 3.53
N PRO A 36 3.91 -19.56 3.08
CA PRO A 36 5.04 -18.88 3.70
C PRO A 36 4.99 -17.37 3.40
N ALA A 37 5.10 -16.54 4.44
CA ALA A 37 5.27 -15.09 4.28
C ALA A 37 6.71 -14.74 3.91
N THR A 38 7.10 -15.09 2.68
CA THR A 38 8.31 -14.57 2.04
C THR A 38 8.13 -13.10 1.70
N PRO A 39 9.22 -12.31 1.47
CA PRO A 39 9.10 -10.91 1.10
C PRO A 39 8.18 -10.67 -0.11
N THR A 40 8.29 -11.51 -1.15
CA THR A 40 7.43 -11.42 -2.34
C THR A 40 5.97 -11.70 -2.02
N ARG A 41 5.68 -12.81 -1.33
CA ARG A 41 4.30 -13.17 -0.96
C ARG A 41 3.65 -12.16 -0.03
N LEU A 42 4.45 -11.57 0.85
CA LEU A 42 3.98 -10.53 1.75
C LEU A 42 3.60 -9.26 0.99
N ASN A 43 4.43 -8.81 0.04
CA ASN A 43 4.10 -7.67 -0.82
C ASN A 43 2.82 -7.94 -1.64
N GLU A 44 2.71 -9.13 -2.26
CA GLU A 44 1.51 -9.54 -3.00
C GLU A 44 0.26 -9.49 -2.12
N MET A 45 0.32 -10.05 -0.91
CA MET A 45 -0.82 -10.09 0.02
C MET A 45 -1.19 -8.69 0.53
N VAL A 46 -0.22 -7.85 0.86
CA VAL A 46 -0.47 -6.47 1.29
C VAL A 46 -1.12 -5.66 0.17
N GLY A 47 -0.61 -5.77 -1.07
CA GLY A 47 -1.20 -5.13 -2.24
C GLY A 47 -2.63 -5.63 -2.48
N ALA A 48 -2.85 -6.95 -2.48
CA ALA A 48 -4.16 -7.54 -2.71
C ALA A 48 -5.21 -7.12 -1.68
N LYS A 49 -4.84 -7.00 -0.40
CA LYS A 49 -5.78 -6.66 0.69
C LYS A 49 -6.00 -5.16 0.85
N PHE A 50 -5.00 -4.32 0.58
CA PHE A 50 -5.00 -2.92 1.05
C PHE A 50 -4.73 -1.86 -0.03
N ALA A 51 -4.48 -2.23 -1.29
CA ALA A 51 -4.15 -1.24 -2.33
C ALA A 51 -5.21 -0.16 -2.54
N SER A 52 -6.48 -0.44 -2.21
CA SER A 52 -7.58 0.54 -2.28
C SER A 52 -7.42 1.71 -1.30
N VAL A 53 -6.74 1.50 -0.16
CA VAL A 53 -6.55 2.51 0.90
C VAL A 53 -5.16 3.13 0.93
N PHE A 54 -4.32 2.80 -0.06
CA PHE A 54 -3.03 3.46 -0.25
C PHE A 54 -3.21 4.92 -0.63
N LEU A 55 -2.40 5.79 -0.04
CA LEU A 55 -2.33 7.19 -0.41
C LEU A 55 -1.71 7.34 -1.81
N PRO A 56 -1.94 8.45 -2.53
CA PRO A 56 -1.32 8.68 -3.84
C PRO A 56 0.21 8.55 -3.81
N GLY A 57 0.85 9.05 -2.74
CA GLY A 57 2.31 8.98 -2.55
C GLY A 57 2.86 7.56 -2.42
N ASP A 58 2.08 6.62 -1.86
CA ASP A 58 2.48 5.22 -1.70
C ASP A 58 2.60 4.49 -3.04
N ARG A 59 1.96 5.00 -4.10
CA ARG A 59 1.96 4.41 -5.44
C ARG A 59 3.07 4.97 -6.33
N LEU A 60 3.77 6.01 -5.89
CA LEU A 60 4.90 6.57 -6.62
C LEU A 60 6.07 5.59 -6.65
N TYR A 61 6.85 5.62 -7.71
CA TYR A 61 8.01 4.75 -7.86
C TYR A 61 9.25 5.39 -7.24
N GLU A 62 9.98 4.60 -6.45
CA GLU A 62 11.34 4.89 -6.00
C GLU A 62 12.29 3.94 -6.72
N GLY A 63 12.85 4.40 -7.84
CA GLY A 63 13.64 3.56 -8.73
C GLY A 63 12.77 2.55 -9.49
N ALA A 64 13.09 1.26 -9.39
CA ALA A 64 12.41 0.20 -10.15
C ALA A 64 11.14 -0.34 -9.47
N ARG A 65 10.82 0.12 -8.25
CA ARG A 65 9.73 -0.43 -7.44
C ARG A 65 8.85 0.67 -6.88
N PRO A 66 7.55 0.41 -6.64
CA PRO A 66 6.69 1.37 -5.97
C PRO A 66 7.11 1.54 -4.50
N SER A 67 6.98 2.77 -3.99
CA SER A 67 7.46 3.18 -2.67
C SER A 67 6.84 2.37 -1.52
N TRP A 68 5.59 1.90 -1.70
CA TRP A 68 4.93 1.05 -0.70
C TRP A 68 5.67 -0.26 -0.39
N GLU A 69 6.44 -0.83 -1.33
CA GLU A 69 7.22 -2.04 -1.04
C GLU A 69 8.28 -1.80 0.04
N LYS A 70 8.88 -0.60 0.04
CA LYS A 70 9.82 -0.18 1.08
C LYS A 70 9.11 -0.02 2.42
N ARG A 71 7.91 0.58 2.43
CA ARG A 71 7.07 0.70 3.65
C ARG A 71 6.73 -0.67 4.25
N VAL A 72 6.46 -1.67 3.42
CA VAL A 72 6.25 -3.05 3.87
C VAL A 72 7.51 -3.60 4.54
N ALA A 73 8.68 -3.44 3.94
CA ALA A 73 9.94 -3.89 4.54
C ALA A 73 10.22 -3.21 5.89
N GLU A 74 10.07 -1.89 5.99
CA GLU A 74 10.25 -1.11 7.22
C GLU A 74 9.26 -1.55 8.31
N ALA A 75 8.00 -1.79 7.95
CA ALA A 75 6.99 -2.29 8.87
C ALA A 75 7.31 -3.70 9.37
N VAL A 76 7.85 -4.59 8.53
CA VAL A 76 8.35 -5.90 8.97
C VAL A 76 9.47 -5.73 10.00
N ASP A 77 10.46 -4.88 9.75
CA ASP A 77 11.55 -4.62 10.69
C ASP A 77 11.04 -4.12 12.05
N ALA A 78 10.09 -3.18 12.03
CA ALA A 78 9.46 -2.65 13.24
C ALA A 78 8.71 -3.73 14.03
N LEU A 79 7.92 -4.57 13.36
CA LEU A 79 7.15 -5.64 14.00
C LEU A 79 8.05 -6.76 14.54
N VAL A 80 9.17 -7.06 13.88
CA VAL A 80 10.17 -8.01 14.38
C VAL A 80 10.86 -7.46 15.62
N THR A 81 11.24 -6.18 15.59
CA THR A 81 11.83 -5.47 16.74
C THR A 81 10.85 -5.43 17.93
N GLY A 82 9.57 -5.17 17.65
CA GLY A 82 8.47 -5.21 18.62
C GLY A 82 8.04 -6.63 19.05
N LYS A 83 8.69 -7.68 18.56
CA LYS A 83 8.41 -9.10 18.88
C LYS A 83 6.99 -9.57 18.54
N LEU A 84 6.30 -8.87 17.63
CA LEU A 84 5.01 -9.32 17.07
C LEU A 84 5.23 -10.30 15.91
N LEU A 85 6.32 -10.12 15.17
CA LEU A 85 6.80 -11.06 14.18
C LEU A 85 8.16 -11.65 14.60
N ARG A 86 8.51 -12.78 14.00
CA ARG A 86 9.85 -13.36 14.05
C ARG A 86 10.32 -13.73 12.64
N ARG A 87 11.62 -13.60 12.39
CA ARG A 87 12.25 -14.07 11.15
C ARG A 87 12.75 -15.49 11.32
N ARG A 88 12.43 -16.36 10.36
CA ARG A 88 13.07 -17.66 10.24
C ARG A 88 14.46 -17.48 9.65
N LYS A 89 15.43 -18.19 10.23
CA LYS A 89 16.84 -18.11 9.80
C LYS A 89 17.00 -18.83 8.46
N GLY A 90 17.56 -18.14 7.47
CA GLY A 90 18.02 -18.71 6.20
C GLY A 90 17.13 -18.48 4.99
N ASP A 91 15.83 -18.19 5.15
CA ASP A 91 14.88 -18.04 4.04
C ASP A 91 14.12 -16.69 4.04
N GLY A 92 14.32 -15.85 5.07
CA GLY A 92 13.66 -14.55 5.16
C GLY A 92 12.15 -14.63 5.39
N VAL A 93 11.61 -15.82 5.66
CA VAL A 93 10.20 -16.01 5.98
C VAL A 93 9.91 -15.38 7.34
N VAL A 94 8.85 -14.59 7.42
CA VAL A 94 8.35 -14.04 8.68
C VAL A 94 7.16 -14.84 9.19
N GLN A 95 7.02 -14.92 10.51
CA GLN A 95 5.92 -15.62 11.17
C GLN A 95 5.40 -14.83 12.35
N THR A 96 4.12 -14.98 12.66
CA THR A 96 3.53 -14.39 13.85
C THR A 96 4.08 -15.03 15.13
N THR A 97 4.34 -14.19 16.14
CA THR A 97 4.52 -14.69 17.51
C THR A 97 3.15 -14.89 18.17
N ALA A 98 3.13 -15.44 19.39
CA ALA A 98 1.89 -15.54 20.15
C ALA A 98 1.26 -14.16 20.44
N ALA A 99 2.08 -13.11 20.63
CA ALA A 99 1.60 -11.75 20.78
C ALA A 99 1.05 -11.21 19.46
N GLY A 100 1.78 -11.40 18.35
CA GLY A 100 1.33 -11.02 17.02
C GLY A 100 -0.04 -11.60 16.66
N ARG A 101 -0.28 -12.89 16.95
CA ARG A 101 -1.59 -13.52 16.70
C ARG A 101 -2.74 -12.91 17.49
N LYS A 102 -2.49 -12.45 18.72
CA LYS A 102 -3.52 -11.79 19.55
C LYS A 102 -3.90 -10.42 19.02
N GLU A 103 -2.97 -9.71 18.40
CA GLU A 103 -3.20 -8.36 17.87
C GLU A 103 -3.71 -8.35 16.43
N ALA A 104 -3.72 -9.50 15.76
CA ALA A 104 -3.88 -9.53 14.31
C ALA A 104 -5.30 -9.16 13.83
N ASP A 105 -6.35 -9.46 14.60
CA ASP A 105 -7.72 -9.04 14.27
C ASP A 105 -7.88 -7.50 14.34
N GLU A 106 -7.29 -6.87 15.35
CA GLU A 106 -7.21 -5.42 15.45
C GLU A 106 -6.37 -4.83 14.30
N ALA A 107 -5.23 -5.46 14.00
CA ALA A 107 -4.35 -5.05 12.91
C ALA A 107 -5.05 -5.11 11.55
N CYS A 108 -5.92 -6.09 11.30
CA CYS A 108 -6.71 -6.14 10.08
C CYS A 108 -7.70 -4.97 9.99
N ARG A 109 -8.33 -4.58 11.10
CA ARG A 109 -9.23 -3.42 11.15
C ARG A 109 -8.47 -2.11 10.91
N ILE A 110 -7.39 -1.87 11.65
CA ILE A 110 -6.55 -0.67 11.47
C ILE A 110 -5.97 -0.61 10.06
N GLY A 111 -5.48 -1.74 9.53
CA GLY A 111 -4.84 -1.80 8.22
C GLY A 111 -5.78 -1.46 7.06
N ALA A 112 -7.08 -1.71 7.24
CA ALA A 112 -8.14 -1.35 6.28
C ALA A 112 -8.52 0.14 6.33
N MET A 113 -8.00 0.91 7.28
CA MET A 113 -8.21 2.36 7.31
C MET A 113 -7.24 3.07 6.36
N VAL A 114 -7.70 4.21 5.82
CA VAL A 114 -6.82 5.17 5.17
C VAL A 114 -5.94 5.80 6.26
N ALA A 115 -4.63 5.85 6.00
CA ALA A 115 -3.69 6.44 6.93
C ALA A 115 -3.80 7.97 6.92
N GLU A 116 -3.33 8.62 7.98
CA GLU A 116 -3.12 10.07 7.96
C GLU A 116 -2.20 10.47 6.80
N ASP A 117 -2.62 11.44 5.99
CA ASP A 117 -1.77 11.98 4.92
C ASP A 117 -0.84 13.04 5.50
N THR A 118 0.43 12.66 5.67
CA THR A 118 1.49 13.55 6.18
C THR A 118 2.23 14.29 5.07
N THR A 119 1.78 14.16 3.82
CA THR A 119 2.34 14.92 2.70
C THR A 119 2.08 16.40 2.95
N PRO A 120 3.10 17.27 2.92
CA PRO A 120 2.88 18.71 3.01
C PRO A 120 1.88 19.11 1.93
N ALA A 121 0.79 19.78 2.32
CA ALA A 121 -0.12 20.39 1.36
C ALA A 121 0.71 21.40 0.57
N THR A 122 1.11 21.04 -0.64
CA THR A 122 1.57 22.03 -1.61
C THR A 122 0.42 23.01 -1.75
N GLU A 123 0.61 24.25 -1.28
CA GLU A 123 -0.31 25.34 -1.58
C GLU A 123 -0.65 25.24 -3.06
N HIS A 124 -1.95 25.16 -3.36
CA HIS A 124 -2.42 25.30 -4.72
C HIS A 124 -1.83 26.61 -5.25
N VAL A 125 -0.78 26.54 -6.05
CA VAL A 125 -0.43 27.63 -6.95
C VAL A 125 -1.65 27.77 -7.81
N ALA A 126 -2.44 28.82 -7.57
CA ALA A 126 -3.60 29.15 -8.39
C ALA A 126 -3.14 29.09 -9.84
N SER A 127 -3.63 28.09 -10.57
CA SER A 127 -3.28 27.88 -11.96
C SER A 127 -3.66 29.14 -12.72
N ALA A 128 -2.66 29.91 -13.14
CA ALA A 128 -2.85 31.02 -14.05
C ALA A 128 -3.19 30.44 -15.43
N GLY A 129 -4.49 30.33 -15.71
CA GLY A 129 -5.04 30.28 -17.07
C GLY A 129 -5.34 28.88 -17.64
N PRO A 130 -6.34 28.77 -18.53
CA PRO A 130 -6.73 27.50 -19.14
C PRO A 130 -5.66 27.03 -20.12
N VAL A 131 -5.07 25.86 -19.87
CA VAL A 131 -4.24 25.17 -20.85
C VAL A 131 -5.17 24.47 -21.84
N MET A 132 -5.38 25.08 -23.00
CA MET A 132 -6.01 24.42 -24.15
C MET A 132 -5.04 23.37 -24.69
N ALA A 133 -5.16 22.13 -24.20
CA ALA A 133 -4.42 20.99 -24.72
C ALA A 133 -4.93 20.64 -26.13
N SER A 134 -4.28 21.22 -27.14
CA SER A 134 -4.48 20.84 -28.53
C SER A 134 -3.85 19.46 -28.74
N VAL A 135 -4.65 18.40 -28.74
CA VAL A 135 -4.19 17.06 -29.11
C VAL A 135 -3.97 17.04 -30.61
N VAL A 136 -2.72 17.10 -31.05
CA VAL A 136 -2.34 16.76 -32.43
C VAL A 136 -2.27 15.23 -32.51
N VAL A 137 -3.35 14.60 -32.94
CA VAL A 137 -3.34 13.18 -33.33
C VAL A 137 -2.70 13.10 -34.73
N VAL A 138 -1.42 12.76 -34.81
CA VAL A 138 -0.84 12.31 -36.08
C VAL A 138 -1.30 10.86 -36.27
N PRO A 139 -2.04 10.52 -37.35
CA PRO A 139 -2.42 9.14 -37.59
C PRO A 139 -1.18 8.29 -37.85
N LEU A 140 -1.11 7.15 -37.16
CA LEU A 140 -0.10 6.12 -37.37
C LEU A 140 -0.27 5.57 -38.79
N GLN A 141 0.57 5.99 -39.74
CA GLN A 141 0.55 5.41 -41.07
C GLN A 141 1.17 4.01 -41.01
N ASP A 142 0.34 2.99 -41.20
CA ASP A 142 0.77 1.61 -41.44
C ASP A 142 1.73 1.58 -42.63
N LYS A 143 3.00 1.27 -42.38
CA LYS A 143 3.93 0.88 -43.44
C LYS A 143 3.60 -0.55 -43.88
N LEU A 144 2.58 -0.69 -44.72
CA LEU A 144 2.43 -1.89 -45.53
C LEU A 144 3.52 -1.88 -46.62
N PRO A 145 4.37 -2.91 -46.70
CA PRO A 145 5.34 -3.03 -47.78
C PRO A 145 4.62 -3.31 -49.10
N PRO A 146 5.08 -2.75 -50.24
CA PRO A 146 4.42 -2.98 -51.52
C PRO A 146 4.52 -4.45 -51.94
N THR A 147 3.37 -5.02 -52.28
CA THR A 147 3.21 -6.33 -52.93
C THR A 147 3.92 -6.33 -54.29
N ARG A 148 4.75 -7.34 -54.55
CA ARG A 148 5.40 -7.58 -55.85
C ARG A 148 4.36 -7.82 -56.94
N VAL A 149 4.58 -7.21 -58.11
CA VAL A 149 4.12 -7.69 -59.42
C VAL A 149 5.36 -7.84 -60.30
#